data_AF-A0A6V7IHP6-F1
#
_entry.id   AF-A0A6V7IHP6-F1
#
_cell.length_a   1.000
_cell.length_b   1.000
_cell.length_c   1.000
_cell.angle_alpha   90.00
_cell.angle_beta   90.00
_cell.angle_gamma   90.00
#
_symmetry.space_group_name_H-M   'P 1'
#
loop_
_entity.id
_entity.type
_entity.pdbx_description
1 polymer ?
#
loop_
_entity_poly.entity_id
_entity_poly.type
_entity_poly.pdbx_seq_one_letter_code
_entity_poly.pdbx_strand_id
1 'polypeptide(L)'
;VVRHDIKLSAKIVHNLDTKLGLWSDEKKEESTGNDSEQAAFGLSSKNPVLKNITDYLIEEASAEEEELLGMSGDQEEGQLGDGEGPIERDPTLLKVLDRLILYLRIVHSVDYYNHCEYPNEDEMPNRCGIMHVRGPPPAAKVSSTDLTEYCRNFENKMSAFLTPAATVPSEEFEKLGAKDAEAEVEKFVLANTQELAKDKWLCPLSGKKFKGPDFIRKHIFNKHAEKVAEVKAEAEYFNNYLKDPKRPMLPEHPGNKAPPRESPRENFSPYGGMP
;
A
#
# COMPACT_ATOMS: atom_id res chain seq x y z
N VAL A 1 -7.75 -5.89 -24.58
CA VAL A 1 -6.49 -6.18 -23.83
C VAL A 1 -5.58 -4.96 -23.75
N VAL A 2 -5.02 -4.43 -24.85
CA VAL A 2 -4.09 -3.27 -24.79
C VAL A 2 -4.67 -2.07 -24.04
N ARG A 3 -5.91 -1.65 -24.32
CA ARG A 3 -6.58 -0.55 -23.58
C ARG A 3 -6.72 -0.85 -22.08
N HIS A 4 -7.06 -2.09 -21.74
CA HIS A 4 -7.12 -2.55 -20.35
C HIS A 4 -5.74 -2.45 -19.68
N ASP A 5 -4.68 -2.89 -20.37
CA ASP A 5 -3.32 -2.84 -19.86
C ASP A 5 -2.80 -1.41 -19.70
N ILE A 6 -3.19 -0.47 -20.59
CA ILE A 6 -2.89 0.96 -20.42
C ILE A 6 -3.52 1.48 -19.14
N LYS A 7 -4.82 1.21 -18.91
CA LYS A 7 -5.54 1.61 -17.70
C LYS A 7 -4.87 1.03 -16.45
N LEU A 8 -4.54 -0.26 -16.47
CA LEU A 8 -3.92 -0.95 -15.36
C LEU A 8 -2.51 -0.41 -15.07
N SER A 9 -1.68 -0.25 -16.10
CA SER A 9 -0.33 0.29 -15.99
C SER A 9 -0.35 1.72 -15.46
N ALA A 10 -1.27 2.57 -15.95
CA ALA A 10 -1.41 3.95 -15.48
C ALA A 10 -1.74 4.01 -13.98
N LYS A 11 -2.65 3.15 -13.51
CA LYS A 11 -2.98 3.03 -12.09
C LYS A 11 -1.78 2.57 -11.24
N ILE A 12 -1.04 1.58 -11.73
CA ILE A 12 0.18 1.10 -11.05
C ILE A 12 1.24 2.21 -10.98
N VAL A 13 1.51 2.90 -12.08
CA VAL A 13 2.45 4.03 -12.13
C VAL A 13 2.06 5.10 -11.09
N HIS A 14 0.79 5.50 -11.06
CA HIS A 14 0.32 6.50 -10.10
C HIS A 14 0.53 6.06 -8.64
N ASN A 15 0.19 4.81 -8.32
CA ASN A 15 0.37 4.26 -6.99
C ASN A 15 1.85 4.20 -6.56
N LEU A 16 2.72 3.73 -7.45
CA LEU A 16 4.16 3.59 -7.15
C LEU A 16 4.86 4.96 -7.07
N ASP A 17 4.53 5.89 -7.97
CA ASP A 17 5.03 7.26 -7.90
C ASP A 17 4.63 7.92 -6.56
N THR A 18 3.37 7.77 -6.14
CA THR A 18 2.88 8.28 -4.86
C THR A 18 3.57 7.62 -3.67
N LYS A 19 3.76 6.29 -3.72
CA LYS A 19 4.44 5.52 -2.66
C LYS A 19 5.88 5.98 -2.46
N LEU A 20 6.60 6.28 -3.54
CA LEU A 20 8.00 6.75 -3.50
C LEU A 20 8.11 8.27 -3.37
N GLY A 21 7.00 9.00 -3.37
CA GLY A 21 6.98 10.47 -3.34
C GLY A 21 7.56 11.10 -4.61
N LEU A 22 7.63 10.37 -5.73
CA LEU A 22 8.09 10.92 -7.00
C LEU A 22 7.10 11.97 -7.50
N TRP A 23 7.62 13.01 -8.15
CA TRP A 23 6.81 14.11 -8.71
C TRP A 23 6.01 14.92 -7.67
N SER A 24 6.29 14.75 -6.37
CA SER A 24 5.82 15.66 -5.32
C SER A 24 6.66 16.94 -5.33
N ASP A 25 6.01 18.12 -5.27
CA ASP A 25 6.76 19.36 -5.07
C ASP A 25 7.21 19.40 -3.60
N GLU A 26 8.48 19.71 -3.34
CA GLU A 26 8.98 19.96 -1.98
C GLU A 26 8.30 21.15 -1.26
N LYS A 27 7.31 21.80 -1.89
CA LYS A 27 6.50 22.85 -1.27
C LYS A 27 5.19 22.25 -0.75
N LYS A 28 5.20 21.91 0.54
CA LYS A 28 3.96 21.81 1.34
C LYS A 28 3.22 23.15 1.24
N GLU A 29 2.22 23.23 0.37
CA GLU A 29 1.07 24.10 0.58
C GLU A 29 -0.14 23.20 0.83
N GLU A 30 -0.81 23.46 1.96
CA GLU A 30 -2.02 22.79 2.39
C GLU A 30 -3.12 22.95 1.34
N SER A 31 -3.35 21.95 0.51
CA SER A 31 -4.56 21.86 -0.32
C SER A 31 -5.54 20.87 0.29
N THR A 32 -6.60 21.44 0.82
CA THR A 32 -7.81 20.85 1.37
C THR A 32 -8.37 19.69 0.55
N GLY A 33 -8.82 18.65 1.25
CA GLY A 33 -9.39 17.44 0.68
C GLY A 33 -10.64 17.69 -0.16
N ASN A 34 -10.58 17.27 -1.43
CA ASN A 34 -11.73 16.76 -2.19
C ASN A 34 -11.33 15.96 -3.46
N ASP A 35 -10.11 15.41 -3.52
CA ASP A 35 -9.50 14.91 -4.77
C ASP A 35 -9.33 13.38 -4.84
N SER A 36 -10.01 12.62 -3.98
CA SER A 36 -9.77 11.17 -3.85
C SER A 36 -10.21 10.34 -5.06
N GLU A 37 -11.22 10.78 -5.82
CA GLU A 37 -11.71 10.06 -6.99
C GLU A 37 -11.02 10.48 -8.30
N GLN A 38 -10.59 11.75 -8.43
CA GLN A 38 -9.85 12.24 -9.60
C GLN A 38 -8.39 11.78 -9.59
N ALA A 39 -7.77 11.61 -8.42
CA ALA A 39 -6.42 11.07 -8.29
C ALA A 39 -6.31 9.61 -8.79
N ALA A 40 -7.37 8.80 -8.62
CA ALA A 40 -7.35 7.35 -8.89
C ALA A 40 -7.11 6.97 -10.37
N PHE A 41 -7.27 7.91 -11.31
CA PHE A 41 -7.07 7.69 -12.75
C PHE A 41 -5.87 8.46 -13.35
N GLY A 42 -5.02 9.07 -12.52
CA GLY A 42 -3.87 9.82 -13.03
C GLY A 42 -4.22 11.18 -13.66
N LEU A 43 -5.44 11.70 -13.44
CA LEU A 43 -5.88 13.00 -13.97
C LEU A 43 -5.11 14.20 -13.38
N SER A 44 -4.48 14.05 -12.20
CA SER A 44 -3.68 15.10 -11.56
C SER A 44 -2.19 14.78 -11.42
N SER A 45 -1.68 13.73 -12.10
CA SER A 45 -0.25 13.39 -12.03
C SER A 45 0.60 14.35 -12.86
N LYS A 46 1.71 14.81 -12.26
CA LYS A 46 2.75 15.60 -12.96
C LYS A 46 3.67 14.75 -13.83
N ASN A 47 3.57 13.42 -13.74
CA ASN A 47 4.37 12.52 -14.53
C ASN A 47 4.03 12.70 -16.03
N PRO A 48 5.00 13.10 -16.88
CA PRO A 48 4.76 13.34 -18.30
C PRO A 48 4.39 12.08 -19.09
N VAL A 49 4.56 10.89 -18.52
CA VAL A 49 4.13 9.61 -19.11
C VAL A 49 2.62 9.41 -18.97
N LEU A 50 1.99 9.98 -17.93
CA LEU A 50 0.55 9.88 -17.68
C LEU A 50 -0.27 11.03 -18.32
N LYS A 51 0.41 12.02 -18.90
CA LYS A 51 -0.26 13.16 -19.54
C LYS A 51 -1.17 12.70 -20.68
N ASN A 52 -2.44 13.11 -20.64
CA ASN A 52 -3.47 12.82 -21.63
C ASN A 52 -3.74 11.32 -21.82
N ILE A 53 -3.51 10.49 -20.78
CA ILE A 53 -3.70 9.04 -20.92
C ILE A 53 -5.17 8.66 -21.11
N THR A 54 -6.09 9.46 -20.55
CA THR A 54 -7.54 9.28 -20.64
C THR A 54 -8.07 9.35 -22.07
N ASP A 55 -7.45 10.17 -22.92
CA ASP A 55 -7.84 10.35 -24.32
C ASP A 55 -7.70 9.02 -25.10
N TYR A 56 -6.69 8.20 -24.74
CA TYR A 56 -6.48 6.88 -25.34
C TYR A 56 -7.36 5.78 -24.73
N LEU A 57 -8.04 6.05 -23.61
CA LEU A 57 -8.94 5.10 -22.95
C LEU A 57 -10.40 5.28 -23.40
N ILE A 58 -10.76 6.45 -23.91
CA ILE A 58 -12.06 6.70 -24.50
C ILE A 58 -12.10 6.00 -25.87
N GLU A 59 -13.12 5.18 -26.07
CA GLU A 59 -13.45 4.70 -27.41
C GLU A 59 -14.18 5.83 -28.13
N GLU A 60 -13.50 6.53 -29.03
CA GLU A 60 -14.16 7.39 -30.02
C GLU A 60 -14.95 6.48 -30.98
N ALA A 61 -16.10 6.01 -30.53
CA ALA A 61 -17.05 5.35 -31.40
C ALA A 61 -17.77 6.43 -32.22
N SER A 62 -17.71 6.32 -33.54
CA SER A 62 -18.50 7.11 -34.51
C SER A 62 -19.97 6.68 -34.44
N ALA A 63 -20.57 6.77 -33.26
CA ALA A 63 -21.94 6.35 -33.00
C ALA A 63 -22.95 7.13 -33.85
N GLU A 64 -22.63 8.40 -34.18
CA GLU A 64 -23.43 9.25 -35.05
C GLU A 64 -23.40 8.79 -36.53
N GLU A 65 -22.28 8.24 -37.01
CA GLU A 65 -22.12 7.79 -38.40
C GLU A 65 -22.78 6.42 -38.64
N GLU A 66 -22.69 5.50 -37.68
CA GLU A 66 -23.40 4.21 -37.75
C GLU A 66 -24.92 4.38 -37.68
N GLU A 67 -25.42 5.35 -36.90
CA GLU A 67 -26.84 5.69 -36.86
C GLU A 67 -27.31 6.32 -38.18
N LEU A 68 -26.47 7.18 -38.81
CA LEU A 68 -26.78 7.81 -40.10
C LEU A 68 -26.80 6.81 -41.28
N LEU A 69 -26.00 5.74 -41.20
CA LEU A 69 -25.89 4.70 -42.23
C LEU A 69 -27.00 3.64 -42.16
N GLY A 70 -27.89 3.69 -41.15
CA GLY A 70 -29.09 2.85 -41.10
C GLY A 70 -28.81 1.35 -40.95
N MET A 71 -27.66 0.97 -40.38
CA MET A 71 -27.33 -0.43 -40.05
C MET A 71 -28.13 -0.95 -38.83
N SER A 72 -28.94 -0.10 -38.21
CA SER A 72 -29.89 -0.39 -37.13
C SER A 72 -31.17 -1.06 -37.64
N GLY A 73 -31.01 -2.23 -38.28
CA GLY A 73 -32.14 -2.98 -38.83
C GLY A 73 -31.88 -4.47 -38.98
N ASP A 74 -31.22 -5.11 -38.00
CA ASP A 74 -31.35 -6.55 -37.67
C ASP A 74 -30.43 -7.01 -36.51
N GLN A 75 -30.02 -6.12 -35.60
CA GLN A 75 -29.38 -6.52 -34.34
C GLN A 75 -30.26 -6.09 -33.17
N GLU A 76 -30.96 -7.07 -32.59
CA GLU A 76 -31.59 -6.94 -31.28
C GLU A 76 -30.60 -6.34 -30.27
N GLU A 77 -31.09 -5.38 -29.50
CA GLU A 77 -30.39 -4.77 -28.38
C GLU A 77 -29.80 -5.83 -27.45
N GLY A 78 -28.47 -5.85 -27.32
CA GLY A 78 -27.76 -6.69 -26.36
C GLY A 78 -26.64 -7.56 -26.93
N GLN A 79 -26.43 -7.59 -28.25
CA GLN A 79 -25.31 -8.29 -28.84
C GLN A 79 -24.13 -7.31 -29.01
N LEU A 80 -23.19 -7.33 -28.05
CA LEU A 80 -21.81 -6.93 -28.32
C LEU A 80 -21.41 -7.64 -29.62
N GLY A 81 -21.13 -6.87 -30.67
CA GLY A 81 -20.82 -7.39 -31.99
C GLY A 81 -19.89 -8.59 -31.86
N ASP A 82 -20.31 -9.71 -32.43
CA ASP A 82 -19.63 -10.99 -32.35
C ASP A 82 -18.14 -10.79 -32.68
N GLY A 83 -17.31 -10.83 -31.64
CA GLY A 83 -15.88 -10.50 -31.65
C GLY A 83 -15.04 -11.57 -32.35
N GLU A 84 -15.53 -12.12 -33.45
CA GLU A 84 -14.95 -13.19 -34.26
C GLU A 84 -14.07 -12.66 -35.41
N GLY A 85 -13.55 -11.43 -35.27
CA GLY A 85 -12.58 -10.85 -36.20
C GLY A 85 -11.13 -11.29 -35.93
N PRO A 86 -10.23 -11.17 -36.92
CA PRO A 86 -8.80 -11.33 -36.69
C PRO A 86 -8.31 -10.28 -35.66
N ILE A 87 -7.33 -10.64 -34.83
CA ILE A 87 -6.79 -9.74 -33.81
C ILE A 87 -6.19 -8.50 -34.47
N GLU A 88 -6.86 -7.37 -34.32
CA GLU A 88 -6.38 -6.08 -34.76
C GLU A 88 -5.33 -5.53 -33.79
N ARG A 89 -4.28 -4.90 -34.35
CA ARG A 89 -3.21 -4.27 -33.58
C ARG A 89 -3.16 -2.80 -33.92
N ASP A 90 -3.62 -1.97 -33.00
CA ASP A 90 -3.46 -0.52 -33.11
C ASP A 90 -2.04 -0.09 -32.69
N PRO A 91 -1.18 0.35 -33.63
CA PRO A 91 0.19 0.75 -33.32
C PRO A 91 0.28 1.99 -32.43
N THR A 92 -0.76 2.83 -32.38
CA THR A 92 -0.79 4.05 -31.56
C THR A 92 -0.95 3.69 -30.09
N LEU A 93 -1.93 2.85 -29.76
CA LEU A 93 -2.12 2.35 -28.39
C LEU A 93 -0.92 1.55 -27.90
N LEU A 94 -0.26 0.79 -28.79
CA LEU A 94 0.95 0.06 -28.43
C LEU A 94 2.08 0.99 -28.00
N LYS A 95 2.33 2.09 -28.71
CA LYS A 95 3.37 3.07 -28.32
C LYS A 95 3.10 3.69 -26.96
N VAL A 96 1.82 3.96 -26.66
CA VAL A 96 1.40 4.50 -25.36
C VAL A 96 1.66 3.48 -24.25
N LEU A 97 1.23 2.23 -24.46
CA LEU A 97 1.45 1.15 -23.49
C LEU A 97 2.95 0.87 -23.27
N ASP A 98 3.74 0.79 -24.34
CA ASP A 98 5.18 0.51 -24.25
C ASP A 98 5.90 1.59 -23.44
N ARG A 99 5.50 2.87 -23.55
CA ARG A 99 6.06 3.95 -22.72
C ARG A 99 5.76 3.76 -21.23
N LEU A 100 4.55 3.32 -20.88
CA LEU A 100 4.17 3.01 -19.50
C LEU A 100 4.94 1.81 -18.96
N ILE A 101 5.03 0.74 -19.73
CA ILE A 101 5.75 -0.49 -19.33
C ILE A 101 7.24 -0.21 -19.17
N LEU A 102 7.85 0.55 -20.09
CA LEU A 102 9.26 0.93 -19.97
C LEU A 102 9.49 1.83 -18.76
N TYR A 103 8.58 2.75 -18.45
CA TYR A 103 8.66 3.55 -17.23
C TYR A 103 8.61 2.66 -15.98
N LEU A 104 7.64 1.75 -15.90
CA LEU A 104 7.54 0.77 -14.80
C LEU A 104 8.82 -0.07 -14.66
N ARG A 105 9.38 -0.53 -15.77
CA ARG A 105 10.55 -1.40 -15.77
C ARG A 105 11.85 -0.67 -15.39
N ILE A 106 12.05 0.55 -15.88
CA ILE A 106 13.30 1.30 -15.71
C ILE A 106 13.31 2.07 -14.39
N VAL A 107 12.17 2.64 -13.98
CA VAL A 107 12.08 3.50 -12.79
C VAL A 107 11.72 2.69 -11.54
N HIS A 108 10.75 1.79 -11.65
CA HIS A 108 10.20 1.05 -10.51
C HIS A 108 10.68 -0.41 -10.45
N SER A 109 11.53 -0.83 -11.38
CA SER A 109 12.00 -2.23 -11.49
C SER A 109 10.87 -3.26 -11.55
N VAL A 110 9.72 -2.89 -12.12
CA VAL A 110 8.56 -3.78 -12.28
C VAL A 110 8.54 -4.38 -13.67
N ASP A 111 8.57 -5.71 -13.75
CA ASP A 111 8.32 -6.45 -14.98
C ASP A 111 6.82 -6.70 -15.13
N TYR A 112 6.19 -5.89 -15.99
CA TYR A 112 4.75 -5.87 -16.19
C TYR A 112 4.17 -7.22 -16.64
N TYR A 113 4.80 -7.85 -17.64
CA TYR A 113 4.28 -9.09 -18.23
C TYR A 113 4.61 -10.34 -17.42
N ASN A 114 5.64 -10.31 -16.56
CA ASN A 114 5.94 -11.39 -15.61
C ASN A 114 5.21 -11.26 -14.27
N HIS A 115 4.71 -10.07 -13.99
CA HIS A 115 3.99 -9.72 -12.78
C HIS A 115 4.81 -9.69 -11.49
N CYS A 116 6.06 -9.24 -11.57
CA CYS A 116 6.96 -9.18 -10.43
C CYS A 116 7.74 -7.87 -10.39
N GLU A 117 8.23 -7.54 -9.20
CA GLU A 117 9.23 -6.49 -9.00
C GLU A 117 10.62 -7.09 -8.76
N TYR A 118 11.65 -6.33 -9.07
CA TYR A 118 13.04 -6.61 -8.74
C TYR A 118 13.56 -5.54 -7.76
N PRO A 119 13.28 -5.66 -6.45
CA PRO A 119 13.45 -4.56 -5.48
C PRO A 119 14.89 -4.06 -5.34
N ASN A 120 15.88 -4.96 -5.40
CA ASN A 120 17.29 -4.65 -5.19
C ASN A 120 18.09 -4.59 -6.50
N GLU A 121 17.42 -4.40 -7.64
CA GLU A 121 18.07 -4.48 -8.94
C GLU A 121 19.19 -3.44 -9.13
N ASP A 122 19.10 -2.27 -8.49
CA ASP A 122 20.15 -1.24 -8.55
C ASP A 122 21.46 -1.66 -7.84
N GLU A 123 21.38 -2.58 -6.88
CA GLU A 123 22.54 -3.15 -6.17
C GLU A 123 23.09 -4.41 -6.85
N MET A 124 22.33 -5.01 -7.77
CA MET A 124 22.74 -6.21 -8.49
C MET A 124 23.77 -5.90 -9.58
N PRO A 125 24.66 -6.84 -9.94
CA PRO A 125 25.67 -6.64 -10.99
C PRO A 125 25.08 -6.22 -12.34
N ASN A 126 23.90 -6.73 -12.69
CA ASN A 126 23.19 -6.41 -13.92
C ASN A 126 21.98 -5.54 -13.60
N ARG A 127 22.14 -4.22 -13.77
CA ARG A 127 21.03 -3.28 -13.64
C ARG A 127 20.11 -3.38 -14.86
N CYS A 128 18.80 -3.48 -14.62
CA CYS A 128 17.78 -3.70 -15.66
C CYS A 128 18.04 -4.98 -16.48
N GLY A 129 18.06 -6.13 -15.81
CA GLY A 129 18.38 -7.43 -16.39
C GLY A 129 17.29 -8.00 -17.30
N ILE A 130 16.35 -8.75 -16.73
CA ILE A 130 15.31 -9.47 -17.50
C ILE A 130 14.10 -8.56 -17.72
N MET A 131 13.50 -8.64 -18.92
CA MET A 131 12.24 -7.98 -19.26
C MET A 131 11.40 -8.91 -20.12
N HIS A 132 10.16 -9.18 -19.71
CA HIS A 132 9.22 -9.97 -20.50
C HIS A 132 8.51 -9.11 -21.53
N VAL A 133 8.20 -9.71 -22.69
CA VAL A 133 7.60 -9.03 -23.84
C VAL A 133 6.42 -9.83 -24.37
N ARG A 134 5.59 -9.18 -25.19
CA ARG A 134 4.44 -9.82 -25.84
C ARG A 134 4.90 -10.90 -26.82
N GLY A 135 4.19 -12.02 -26.83
CA GLY A 135 4.43 -13.13 -27.75
C GLY A 135 3.98 -12.87 -29.19
N PRO A 136 4.24 -13.82 -30.10
CA PRO A 136 3.70 -13.77 -31.46
C PRO A 136 2.16 -13.78 -31.44
N PRO A 137 1.50 -13.26 -32.49
CA PRO A 137 0.04 -13.35 -32.60
C PRO A 137 -0.43 -14.81 -32.49
N PRO A 138 -1.50 -15.10 -31.74
CA PRO A 138 -2.05 -16.45 -31.68
C PRO A 138 -2.59 -16.86 -33.05
N ALA A 139 -2.38 -18.12 -33.42
CA ALA A 139 -2.85 -18.68 -34.68
C ALA A 139 -4.34 -19.06 -34.64
N ALA A 140 -4.88 -19.26 -33.43
CA ALA A 140 -6.29 -19.55 -33.19
C ALA A 140 -7.08 -18.27 -32.97
N LYS A 141 -8.38 -18.31 -33.31
CA LYS A 141 -9.34 -17.29 -32.89
C LYS A 141 -9.41 -17.27 -31.37
N VAL A 142 -9.53 -16.07 -30.79
CA VAL A 142 -9.62 -15.88 -29.34
C VAL A 142 -11.04 -15.44 -29.02
N SER A 143 -11.71 -16.13 -28.08
CA SER A 143 -13.07 -15.77 -27.71
C SER A 143 -13.10 -14.53 -26.81
N SER A 144 -14.22 -13.81 -26.81
CA SER A 144 -14.44 -12.67 -25.90
C SER A 144 -14.39 -13.07 -24.42
N THR A 145 -14.82 -14.29 -24.09
CA THR A 145 -14.72 -14.86 -22.75
C THR A 145 -13.26 -15.05 -22.32
N ASP A 146 -12.42 -15.61 -23.19
CA ASP A 146 -10.98 -15.79 -22.91
C ASP A 146 -10.28 -14.44 -22.68
N LEU A 147 -10.62 -13.42 -23.47
CA LEU A 147 -10.06 -12.07 -23.30
C LEU A 147 -10.42 -11.46 -21.95
N THR A 148 -11.68 -11.63 -21.53
CA THR A 148 -12.17 -11.11 -20.25
C THR A 148 -11.53 -11.84 -19.08
N GLU A 149 -11.43 -13.17 -19.17
CA GLU A 149 -10.78 -13.99 -18.15
C GLU A 149 -9.29 -13.66 -18.04
N TYR A 150 -8.60 -13.49 -19.18
CA TYR A 150 -7.21 -13.06 -19.22
C TYR A 150 -7.01 -11.74 -18.48
N CYS A 151 -7.82 -10.71 -18.79
CA CYS A 151 -7.71 -9.39 -18.16
C CYS A 151 -7.91 -9.48 -16.63
N ARG A 152 -8.93 -10.22 -16.18
CA ARG A 152 -9.20 -10.43 -14.76
C ARG A 152 -8.06 -11.16 -14.05
N ASN A 153 -7.56 -12.24 -14.65
CA ASN A 153 -6.48 -13.02 -14.07
C ASN A 153 -5.17 -12.23 -14.01
N PHE A 154 -4.90 -11.38 -15.01
CA PHE A 154 -3.76 -10.48 -15.04
C PHE A 154 -3.85 -9.44 -13.92
N GLU A 155 -5.00 -8.78 -13.76
CA GLU A 155 -5.23 -7.80 -12.69
C GLU A 155 -5.07 -8.41 -11.29
N ASN A 156 -5.58 -9.64 -11.09
CA ASN A 156 -5.42 -10.36 -9.83
C ASN A 156 -3.94 -10.60 -9.49
N LYS A 157 -3.11 -10.96 -10.47
CA LYS A 157 -1.65 -11.12 -10.26
C LYS A 157 -0.95 -9.78 -9.97
N MET A 158 -1.50 -8.68 -10.50
CA MET A 158 -1.01 -7.31 -10.28
C MET A 158 -1.50 -6.67 -8.97
N SER A 159 -2.37 -7.34 -8.21
CA SER A 159 -3.02 -6.80 -7.00
C SER A 159 -2.07 -6.21 -5.95
N ALA A 160 -0.85 -6.75 -5.85
CA ALA A 160 0.18 -6.26 -4.94
C ALA A 160 0.64 -4.83 -5.26
N PHE A 161 0.63 -4.43 -6.54
CA PHE A 161 1.00 -3.08 -6.99
C PHE A 161 -0.18 -2.09 -6.95
N LEU A 162 -1.40 -2.61 -6.85
CA LEU A 162 -2.63 -1.83 -6.85
C LEU A 162 -3.07 -1.38 -5.45
N THR A 163 -2.62 -2.09 -4.42
CA THR A 163 -3.06 -1.87 -3.05
C THR A 163 -2.06 -0.96 -2.32
N PRO A 164 -2.50 0.13 -1.68
CA PRO A 164 -1.65 0.91 -0.79
C PRO A 164 -1.06 0.05 0.33
N ALA A 165 0.06 0.48 0.92
CA ALA A 165 0.65 -0.22 2.06
C ALA A 165 -0.37 -0.36 3.19
N ALA A 166 -0.76 -1.61 3.49
CA ALA A 166 -1.77 -1.89 4.50
C ALA A 166 -1.20 -1.57 5.89
N THR A 167 -1.98 -0.86 6.70
CA THR A 167 -1.68 -0.60 8.12
C THR A 167 -2.70 -1.31 9.00
N VAL A 168 -2.26 -1.83 10.15
CA VAL A 168 -3.16 -2.39 11.15
C VAL A 168 -4.20 -1.33 11.57
N PRO A 169 -5.51 -1.66 11.65
CA PRO A 169 -6.54 -0.72 12.09
C PRO A 169 -6.27 -0.19 13.50
N SER A 170 -6.64 1.06 13.78
CA SER A 170 -6.35 1.74 15.05
C SER A 170 -6.81 0.96 16.28
N GLU A 171 -7.97 0.30 16.23
CA GLU A 171 -8.49 -0.49 17.35
C GLU A 171 -7.62 -1.70 17.70
N GLU A 172 -7.04 -2.35 16.69
CA GLU A 172 -6.15 -3.49 16.87
C GLU A 172 -4.75 -3.02 17.25
N PHE A 173 -4.31 -1.90 16.69
CA PHE A 173 -3.03 -1.27 17.01
C PHE A 173 -2.90 -0.96 18.51
N GLU A 174 -3.94 -0.41 19.12
CA GLU A 174 -3.99 -0.18 20.59
C GLU A 174 -3.97 -1.49 21.37
N LYS A 175 -4.72 -2.52 20.94
CA LYS A 175 -4.74 -3.84 21.60
C LYS A 175 -3.39 -4.56 21.55
N LEU A 176 -2.59 -4.31 20.51
CA LEU A 176 -1.23 -4.83 20.37
C LEU A 176 -0.22 -4.13 21.29
N GLY A 177 -0.63 -3.08 22.01
CA GLY A 177 0.18 -2.38 23.00
C GLY A 177 0.97 -1.22 22.41
N ALA A 178 0.35 -0.44 21.52
CA ALA A 178 0.92 0.79 21.00
C ALA A 178 1.49 1.67 22.13
N LYS A 179 2.68 2.23 21.91
CA LYS A 179 3.36 3.10 22.87
C LYS A 179 3.16 4.56 22.49
N ASP A 180 2.76 5.39 23.43
CA ASP A 180 2.80 6.83 23.26
C ASP A 180 4.21 7.37 23.55
N ALA A 181 4.80 8.09 22.60
CA ALA A 181 6.19 8.52 22.69
C ALA A 181 6.41 9.52 23.84
N GLU A 182 5.45 10.41 24.11
CA GLU A 182 5.56 11.36 25.22
C GLU A 182 5.39 10.63 26.56
N ALA A 183 4.44 9.70 26.68
CA ALA A 183 4.27 8.89 27.89
C ALA A 183 5.52 8.04 28.21
N GLU A 184 6.21 7.49 27.21
CA GLU A 184 7.47 6.77 27.43
C GLU A 184 8.60 7.72 27.87
N VAL A 185 8.66 8.94 27.34
CA VAL A 185 9.59 9.97 27.81
C VAL A 185 9.30 10.38 29.26
N GLU A 186 8.02 10.50 29.64
CA GLU A 186 7.65 10.77 31.03
C GLU A 186 8.09 9.64 31.96
N LYS A 187 7.87 8.38 31.59
CA LYS A 187 8.37 7.22 32.33
C LYS A 187 9.90 7.25 32.46
N PHE A 188 10.60 7.61 31.38
CA PHE A 188 12.06 7.76 31.38
C PHE A 188 12.53 8.87 32.33
N VAL A 189 11.89 10.03 32.32
CA VAL A 189 12.22 11.15 33.23
C VAL A 189 11.98 10.76 34.68
N LEU A 190 10.86 10.10 34.97
CA LEU A 190 10.52 9.63 36.31
C LEU A 190 11.53 8.59 36.80
N ALA A 191 11.87 7.59 35.98
CA ALA A 191 12.87 6.57 36.33
C ALA A 191 14.26 7.17 36.62
N ASN A 192 14.58 8.30 35.99
CA ASN A 192 15.83 9.04 36.18
C ASN A 192 15.73 10.21 37.18
N THR A 193 14.67 10.24 38.00
CA THR A 193 14.44 11.21 39.06
C THR A 193 14.33 10.48 40.40
N GLN A 194 15.45 10.30 41.10
CA GLN A 194 15.49 9.53 42.36
C GLN A 194 15.52 10.45 43.58
N GLU A 195 14.64 10.21 44.55
CA GLU A 195 14.67 10.89 45.85
C GLU A 195 15.61 10.15 46.81
N LEU A 196 16.68 10.81 47.26
CA LEU A 196 17.61 10.23 48.24
C LEU A 196 17.21 10.57 49.68
N ALA A 197 16.77 11.81 49.87
CA ALA A 197 16.24 12.33 51.12
C ALA A 197 15.39 13.56 50.80
N LYS A 198 14.66 14.07 51.80
CA LYS A 198 13.90 15.32 51.67
C LYS A 198 14.77 16.44 51.11
N ASP A 199 14.30 17.08 50.04
CA ASP A 199 14.98 18.15 49.29
C ASP A 199 16.35 17.76 48.67
N LYS A 200 16.63 16.46 48.55
CA LYS A 200 17.85 15.92 47.92
C LYS A 200 17.50 14.85 46.89
N TRP A 201 17.55 15.25 45.64
CA TRP A 201 17.24 14.42 44.49
C TRP A 201 18.51 14.11 43.69
N LEU A 202 18.54 13.00 42.97
CA LEU A 202 19.67 12.55 42.16
C LEU A 202 19.18 12.15 40.77
N CYS A 203 19.92 12.58 39.74
CA CYS A 203 19.76 12.05 38.38
C CYS A 203 20.79 10.94 38.13
N PRO A 204 20.38 9.67 37.92
CA PRO A 204 21.30 8.56 37.65
C PRO A 204 22.13 8.72 36.36
N LEU A 205 21.60 9.44 35.36
CA LEU A 205 22.28 9.65 34.07
C LEU A 205 23.57 10.47 34.20
N SER A 206 23.61 11.41 35.14
CA SER A 206 24.74 12.33 35.32
C SER A 206 25.40 12.29 36.70
N GLY A 207 24.76 11.61 37.67
CA GLY A 207 25.18 11.61 39.07
C GLY A 207 25.01 12.96 39.80
N LYS A 208 24.37 13.96 39.17
CA LYS A 208 24.19 15.29 39.76
C LYS A 208 23.03 15.31 40.76
N LYS A 209 23.26 16.00 41.87
CA LYS A 209 22.27 16.20 42.94
C LYS A 209 21.50 17.51 42.72
N PHE A 210 20.20 17.48 42.99
CA PHE A 210 19.28 18.60 42.79
C PHE A 210 18.40 18.81 44.03
N LYS A 211 17.82 20.02 44.15
CA LYS A 211 16.93 20.41 45.25
C LYS A 211 15.46 20.06 45.00
N GLY A 212 15.12 19.55 43.81
CA GLY A 212 13.75 19.20 43.46
C GLY A 212 13.66 18.45 42.12
N PRO A 213 12.55 17.75 41.86
CA PRO A 213 12.36 16.93 40.66
C PRO A 213 12.24 17.78 39.38
N ASP A 214 11.65 18.99 39.45
CA ASP A 214 11.51 19.89 38.30
C ASP A 214 12.86 20.31 37.71
N PHE A 215 13.89 20.44 38.56
CA PHE A 215 15.25 20.74 38.13
C PHE A 215 15.89 19.56 37.40
N ILE A 216 15.57 18.32 37.80
CA ILE A 216 16.03 17.12 37.12
C ILE A 216 15.36 17.01 35.76
N ARG A 217 14.05 17.24 35.67
CA ARG A 217 13.33 17.28 34.39
C ARG A 217 14.00 18.23 33.41
N LYS A 218 14.18 19.50 33.80
CA LYS A 218 14.87 20.51 32.95
C LYS A 218 16.32 20.10 32.63
N HIS A 219 17.01 19.43 33.56
CA HIS A 219 18.35 18.93 33.33
C HIS A 219 18.38 17.82 32.26
N ILE A 220 17.45 16.86 32.32
CA ILE A 220 17.35 15.76 31.35
C ILE A 220 17.07 16.31 29.96
N PHE A 221 16.07 17.18 29.80
CA PHE A 221 15.74 17.77 28.49
C PHE A 221 16.87 18.62 27.91
N ASN A 222 17.64 19.34 28.74
CA ASN A 222 18.69 20.23 28.25
C ASN A 222 20.07 19.56 28.10
N LYS A 223 20.40 18.54 28.90
CA LYS A 223 21.72 17.90 28.93
C LYS A 223 21.74 16.47 28.42
N HIS A 224 20.59 15.82 28.39
CA HIS A 224 20.42 14.44 27.90
C HIS A 224 19.36 14.38 26.80
N ALA A 225 19.28 15.43 25.97
CA ALA A 225 18.33 15.52 24.85
C ALA A 225 18.48 14.33 23.89
N GLU A 226 19.71 13.87 23.65
CA GLU A 226 19.98 12.68 22.83
C GLU A 226 19.30 11.43 23.39
N LYS A 227 19.32 11.24 24.72
CA LYS A 227 18.66 10.10 25.38
C LYS A 227 17.14 10.20 25.31
N VAL A 228 16.59 11.42 25.38
CA VAL A 228 15.15 11.64 25.19
C VAL A 228 14.75 11.33 23.76
N ALA A 229 15.54 11.74 22.77
CA ALA A 229 15.31 11.43 21.36
C ALA A 229 15.38 9.92 21.08
N GLU A 230 16.34 9.22 21.70
CA GLU A 230 16.47 7.76 21.62
C GLU A 230 15.22 7.04 22.14
N VAL A 231 14.66 7.47 23.27
CA VAL A 231 13.41 6.91 23.82
C VAL A 231 12.22 7.12 22.87
N LYS A 232 12.09 8.31 22.28
CA LYS A 232 11.04 8.58 21.28
C LYS A 232 11.21 7.70 20.05
N ALA A 233 12.44 7.60 19.53
CA ALA A 233 12.76 6.76 18.39
C ALA A 233 12.50 5.27 18.67
N GLU A 234 12.76 4.79 19.89
CA GLU A 234 12.46 3.40 20.28
C GLU A 234 10.95 3.13 20.34
N ALA A 235 10.16 4.07 20.86
CA ALA A 235 8.70 3.97 20.84
C ALA A 235 8.15 3.95 19.41
N GLU A 236 8.65 4.83 18.54
CA GLU A 236 8.30 4.86 17.11
C GLU A 236 8.73 3.58 16.37
N TYR A 237 9.94 3.09 16.63
CA TYR A 237 10.45 1.84 16.06
C TYR A 237 9.54 0.66 16.41
N PHE A 238 9.17 0.53 17.68
CA PHE A 238 8.24 -0.51 18.13
C PHE A 238 6.85 -0.36 17.50
N ASN A 239 6.35 0.87 17.41
CA ASN A 239 5.06 1.15 16.79
C ASN A 239 5.06 0.86 15.29
N ASN A 240 6.14 1.14 14.57
CA ASN A 240 6.26 0.82 13.15
C ASN A 240 6.23 -0.70 12.91
N TYR A 241 6.88 -1.48 13.77
CA TYR A 241 6.77 -2.94 13.76
C TYR A 241 5.33 -3.43 14.00
N LEU A 242 4.61 -2.81 14.95
CA LEU A 242 3.21 -3.18 15.23
C LEU A 242 2.24 -2.77 14.13
N LYS A 243 2.51 -1.68 13.41
CA LYS A 243 1.67 -1.18 12.32
C LYS A 243 1.67 -2.08 11.10
N ASP A 244 2.69 -2.91 10.91
CA ASP A 244 2.80 -3.84 9.79
C ASP A 244 1.95 -5.11 10.04
N PRO A 245 0.88 -5.36 9.25
CA PRO A 245 0.09 -6.59 9.34
C PRO A 245 0.88 -7.85 8.95
N LYS A 246 1.93 -7.69 8.14
CA LYS A 246 2.82 -8.78 7.67
C LYS A 246 4.19 -8.71 8.35
N ARG A 247 4.24 -8.16 9.57
CA ARG A 247 5.46 -8.08 10.35
C ARG A 247 6.18 -9.44 10.45
N PRO A 248 7.52 -9.49 10.42
CA PRO A 248 8.26 -10.73 10.53
C PRO A 248 7.93 -11.48 11.83
N MET A 249 7.42 -12.70 11.71
CA MET A 249 7.13 -13.59 12.84
C MET A 249 7.80 -14.94 12.61
N LEU A 250 8.12 -15.63 13.70
CA LEU A 250 8.54 -17.02 13.61
C LEU A 250 7.41 -17.84 12.93
N PRO A 251 7.74 -18.79 12.04
CA PRO A 251 6.73 -19.70 11.50
C PRO A 251 5.96 -20.34 12.66
N GLU A 252 4.64 -20.41 12.55
CA GLU A 252 3.83 -21.07 13.57
C GLU A 252 4.29 -22.52 13.73
N HIS A 253 4.89 -22.84 14.88
CA HIS A 253 5.18 -24.22 15.22
C HIS A 253 3.83 -24.95 15.38
N PRO A 254 3.63 -26.15 14.78
CA PRO A 254 2.34 -26.85 14.82
C PRO A 254 1.75 -27.10 16.23
N GLY A 255 2.54 -26.92 17.29
CA GLY A 255 2.15 -27.09 18.69
C GLY A 255 1.64 -25.83 19.40
N ASN A 256 1.62 -24.65 18.76
CA ASN A 256 1.27 -23.40 19.43
C ASN A 256 -0.23 -23.06 19.44
N LYS A 257 -1.10 -24.02 19.13
CA LYS A 257 -2.53 -23.88 19.40
C LYS A 257 -2.72 -23.84 20.92
N ALA A 258 -2.97 -22.64 21.45
CA ALA A 258 -3.46 -22.50 22.82
C ALA A 258 -4.65 -23.47 23.00
N PRO A 259 -4.65 -24.31 24.05
CA PRO A 259 -5.79 -25.18 24.29
C PRO A 259 -7.04 -24.30 24.38
N PRO A 260 -8.18 -24.74 23.80
CA PRO A 260 -9.43 -24.00 23.93
C PRO A 260 -9.65 -23.74 25.41
N ARG A 261 -9.76 -22.46 25.80
CA ARG A 261 -10.18 -22.10 27.15
C ARG A 261 -11.56 -22.73 27.34
N GLU A 262 -11.64 -23.78 28.14
CA GLU A 262 -12.91 -24.35 28.56
C GLU A 262 -13.72 -23.21 29.19
N SER A 263 -14.88 -22.93 28.60
CA SER A 263 -15.89 -22.04 29.15
C SER A 263 -16.18 -22.45 30.60
N PRO A 264 -16.36 -21.49 31.54
CA PRO A 264 -16.67 -21.82 32.92
C PRO A 264 -17.92 -22.69 32.97
N ARG A 265 -17.81 -23.90 33.54
CA ARG A 265 -18.94 -24.79 33.79
C ARG A 265 -20.01 -24.01 34.55
N GLU A 266 -21.15 -23.79 33.91
CA GLU A 266 -22.31 -23.22 34.59
C GLU A 266 -22.73 -24.12 35.75
N ASN A 267 -23.02 -23.46 36.85
CA ASN A 267 -23.43 -24.02 38.13
C ASN A 267 -24.56 -25.04 37.97
N PHE A 268 -24.32 -26.25 38.48
CA PHE A 268 -25.37 -27.17 38.87
C PHE A 268 -26.26 -26.48 39.93
N SER A 269 -27.51 -26.17 39.56
CA SER A 269 -28.51 -25.66 40.50
C SER A 269 -29.28 -26.83 41.12
N PRO A 270 -29.39 -26.94 42.46
CA PRO A 270 -29.98 -28.11 43.11
C PRO A 270 -31.40 -27.80 43.63
N TYR A 271 -32.45 -28.31 43.00
CA TYR A 271 -33.79 -28.43 43.60
C TYR A 271 -34.57 -29.44 42.74
N GLY A 272 -35.39 -30.35 43.24
CA GLY A 272 -36.02 -30.58 44.53
C GLY A 272 -37.15 -31.58 44.24
N GLY A 273 -37.59 -32.36 45.23
CA GLY A 273 -38.33 -33.59 44.98
C GLY A 273 -39.84 -33.47 44.72
N MET A 274 -40.36 -34.64 44.32
CA MET A 274 -41.69 -35.22 44.58
C MET A 274 -42.90 -34.77 43.73
N PRO A 275 -43.95 -35.63 43.63
CA PRO A 275 -44.15 -36.97 44.23
C PRO A 275 -43.98 -38.14 43.24
#